data_AF-A0A094IUN7-F1
#
_entry.id   AF-A0A094IUN7-F1
#
_cell.length_a   1.000
_cell.length_b   1.000
_cell.length_c   1.000
_cell.angle_alpha   90.00
_cell.angle_beta   90.00
_cell.angle_gamma   90.00
#
_symmetry.space_group_name_H-M   'P 1'
#
loop_
_entity.id
_entity.type
_entity.pdbx_description
1 polymer ?
#
loop_
_entity_poly.entity_id
_entity_poly.type
_entity_poly.pdbx_seq_one_letter_code
_entity_poly.pdbx_strand_id
1 'polypeptide(L)'
;MTTTSMVKPKFLTRGNELGVVAVGFSGGQTKAGVDAGPAEMIKNGLLTQLHEDLGYDIHHDGKVHTYADVIPSPSADPDHRNMKQPRAVSAVTRALCDQVYAQAITGRCVLTLGGDHSIAIGSVAGTAKAIRERLGREMALIWVDAHADINTPEMSDSGNIHGMPVAFLTGLAKDDDESMFGWVKDDMKVSLKKLVYIGLRDVDRAEKVLLREHGVKAFSMHDIDK
;
A
#
# COMPACT_ATOMS: atom_id res chain seq x y z
N MET A 1 -10.61 29.06 11.60
CA MET A 1 -10.21 27.72 11.14
C MET A 1 -10.66 26.74 12.20
N THR A 2 -11.75 26.02 11.94
CA THR A 2 -12.21 24.92 12.79
C THR A 2 -11.19 23.80 12.69
N THR A 3 -10.55 23.45 13.80
CA THR A 3 -9.57 22.38 13.86
C THR A 3 -10.28 21.04 13.64
N THR A 4 -9.95 20.34 12.56
CA THR A 4 -10.48 19.00 12.20
C THR A 4 -10.26 17.94 13.29
N SER A 5 -9.35 18.19 14.23
CA SER A 5 -9.10 17.35 15.40
C SER A 5 -8.60 18.19 16.57
N MET A 6 -8.99 17.81 17.79
CA MET A 6 -8.38 18.36 19.02
C MET A 6 -6.93 17.87 19.22
N VAL A 7 -6.48 16.89 18.43
CA VAL A 7 -5.12 16.36 18.47
C VAL A 7 -4.27 17.05 17.41
N LYS A 8 -3.27 17.81 17.84
CA LYS A 8 -2.26 18.36 16.93
C LYS A 8 -1.35 17.22 16.43
N PRO A 9 -1.33 16.90 15.12
CA PRO A 9 -0.54 15.79 14.63
C PRO A 9 0.95 16.08 14.77
N LYS A 10 1.69 15.13 15.34
CA LYS A 10 3.14 15.24 15.58
C LYS A 10 3.96 15.18 14.28
N PHE A 11 3.46 14.48 13.26
CA PHE A 11 4.21 14.12 12.05
C PHE A 11 3.69 14.80 10.77
N LEU A 12 2.56 15.51 10.86
CA LEU A 12 1.93 16.19 9.72
C LEU A 12 2.06 17.69 9.91
N THR A 13 2.81 18.35 9.02
CA THR A 13 2.93 19.83 9.04
C THR A 13 1.68 20.50 8.47
N ARG A 14 0.86 19.76 7.71
CA ARG A 14 -0.43 20.20 7.16
C ARG A 14 -1.55 19.26 7.61
N GLY A 15 -1.79 19.23 8.92
CA GLY A 15 -2.65 18.23 9.57
C GLY A 15 -4.14 18.28 9.23
N ASN A 16 -4.61 19.41 8.68
CA ASN A 16 -5.98 19.62 8.21
C ASN A 16 -6.15 19.35 6.71
N GLU A 17 -5.06 19.15 5.97
CA GLU A 17 -5.08 18.84 4.54
C GLU A 17 -4.97 17.31 4.35
N LEU A 18 -5.81 16.75 3.50
CA LEU A 18 -5.84 15.32 3.17
C LEU A 18 -5.57 15.15 1.68
N GLY A 19 -4.41 14.58 1.34
CA GLY A 19 -4.14 14.12 -0.02
C GLY A 19 -4.94 12.84 -0.29
N VAL A 20 -5.62 12.78 -1.43
CA VAL A 20 -6.35 11.57 -1.84
C VAL A 20 -5.83 11.10 -3.19
N VAL A 21 -5.48 9.82 -3.26
CA VAL A 21 -5.09 9.14 -4.51
C VAL A 21 -6.00 7.94 -4.71
N ALA A 22 -6.83 7.96 -5.73
CA ALA A 22 -7.75 6.85 -6.03
C ALA A 22 -7.20 5.99 -7.16
N VAL A 23 -7.12 4.67 -6.96
CA VAL A 23 -6.44 3.73 -7.85
C VAL A 23 -7.33 2.53 -8.13
N GLY A 24 -7.83 2.45 -9.36
CA GLY A 24 -8.62 1.31 -9.82
C GLY A 24 -7.71 0.23 -10.39
N PHE A 25 -7.27 -0.71 -9.53
CA PHE A 25 -6.35 -1.77 -9.93
C PHE A 25 -6.74 -3.14 -9.37
N SER A 26 -6.73 -4.16 -10.23
CA SER A 26 -7.04 -5.55 -9.88
C SER A 26 -5.97 -6.54 -10.33
N GLY A 27 -4.85 -6.08 -10.91
CA GLY A 27 -3.84 -6.95 -11.51
C GLY A 27 -2.97 -7.72 -10.51
N GLY A 28 -3.06 -7.44 -9.20
CA GLY A 28 -2.38 -8.22 -8.18
C GLY A 28 -3.03 -9.58 -7.90
N GLN A 29 -4.23 -9.84 -8.45
CA GLN A 29 -5.00 -11.06 -8.29
C GLN A 29 -5.89 -11.34 -9.50
N THR A 30 -6.75 -12.36 -9.46
CA THR A 30 -7.43 -12.91 -10.65
C THR A 30 -8.86 -12.40 -10.89
N LYS A 31 -9.48 -11.70 -9.95
CA LYS A 31 -10.89 -11.28 -10.02
C LYS A 31 -11.01 -9.81 -10.37
N ALA A 32 -11.80 -9.48 -11.39
CA ALA A 32 -12.21 -8.09 -11.62
C ALA A 32 -13.15 -7.60 -10.50
N GLY A 33 -13.38 -6.29 -10.45
CA GLY A 33 -14.39 -5.63 -9.61
C GLY A 33 -13.79 -4.77 -8.51
N VAL A 34 -12.67 -5.18 -7.91
CA VAL A 34 -11.97 -4.36 -6.91
C VAL A 34 -11.45 -3.04 -7.51
N ASP A 35 -11.15 -3.03 -8.81
CA ASP A 35 -10.77 -1.85 -9.59
C ASP A 35 -11.88 -0.79 -9.69
N ALA A 36 -13.15 -1.16 -9.51
CA ALA A 36 -14.27 -0.21 -9.43
C ALA A 36 -14.47 0.38 -8.02
N GLY A 37 -13.85 -0.21 -7.00
CA GLY A 37 -14.01 0.18 -5.59
C GLY A 37 -13.82 1.67 -5.30
N PRO A 38 -12.72 2.31 -5.75
CA PRO A 38 -12.49 3.72 -5.51
C PRO A 38 -13.57 4.63 -6.10
N ALA A 39 -14.01 4.33 -7.32
CA ALA A 39 -15.04 5.10 -8.01
C ALA A 39 -16.38 5.02 -7.25
N GLU A 40 -16.77 3.83 -6.80
CA GLU A 40 -17.99 3.64 -6.03
C GLU A 40 -17.89 4.32 -4.64
N MET A 41 -16.76 4.26 -3.94
CA MET A 41 -16.59 5.00 -2.67
C MET A 41 -16.75 6.51 -2.85
N ILE A 42 -16.11 7.09 -3.88
CA ILE A 42 -16.20 8.52 -4.16
C ILE A 42 -17.65 8.90 -4.52
N LYS A 43 -18.28 8.14 -5.42
CA LYS A 43 -19.66 8.35 -5.87
C LYS A 43 -20.68 8.29 -4.73
N ASN A 44 -20.44 7.45 -3.72
CA ASN A 44 -21.29 7.33 -2.54
C ASN A 44 -20.95 8.36 -1.44
N GLY A 45 -20.19 9.42 -1.76
CA GLY A 45 -20.05 10.59 -0.91
C GLY A 45 -18.87 10.55 0.07
N LEU A 46 -17.91 9.62 -0.07
CA LEU A 46 -16.76 9.56 0.83
C LEU A 46 -16.02 10.90 0.94
N LEU A 47 -15.70 11.53 -0.20
CA LEU A 47 -14.97 12.81 -0.19
C LEU A 47 -15.82 13.96 0.38
N THR A 48 -17.13 13.93 0.12
CA THR A 48 -18.08 14.87 0.71
C THR A 48 -18.10 14.76 2.23
N GLN A 49 -18.21 13.55 2.78
CA GLN A 49 -18.19 13.33 4.24
C GLN A 49 -16.85 13.74 4.87
N LEU A 50 -15.72 13.40 4.24
CA LEU A 50 -14.40 13.81 4.74
C LEU A 50 -14.25 15.34 4.76
N HIS A 51 -14.85 16.05 3.80
CA HIS A 51 -14.82 17.51 3.75
C HIS A 51 -15.84 18.17 4.68
N GLU A 52 -17.11 17.81 4.58
CA GLU A 52 -18.23 18.48 5.26
C GLU A 52 -18.34 18.07 6.73
N ASP A 53 -18.21 16.78 7.04
CA ASP A 53 -18.41 16.27 8.41
C ASP A 53 -17.12 16.35 9.23
N LEU A 54 -15.96 16.08 8.60
CA LEU A 54 -14.66 16.07 9.29
C LEU A 54 -13.82 17.33 9.07
N GLY A 55 -14.19 18.20 8.11
CA GLY A 55 -13.54 19.48 7.87
C GLY A 55 -12.19 19.43 7.14
N TYR A 56 -11.83 18.30 6.52
CA TYR A 56 -10.55 18.19 5.80
C TYR A 56 -10.55 19.05 4.53
N ASP A 57 -9.41 19.70 4.26
CA ASP A 57 -9.12 20.29 2.95
C ASP A 57 -8.61 19.18 2.01
N ILE A 58 -9.46 18.77 1.07
CA ILE A 58 -9.23 17.60 0.23
C ILE A 58 -8.39 17.98 -1.00
N HIS A 59 -7.21 17.37 -1.10
CA HIS A 59 -6.34 17.44 -2.28
C HIS A 59 -6.46 16.15 -3.10
N HIS A 60 -7.48 16.11 -3.95
CA HIS A 60 -7.72 15.05 -4.94
C HIS A 60 -7.65 15.65 -6.34
N ASP A 61 -7.15 14.91 -7.33
CA ASP A 61 -7.05 15.38 -8.72
C ASP A 61 -8.31 15.10 -9.57
N GLY A 62 -9.39 14.64 -8.92
CA GLY A 62 -10.66 14.35 -9.57
C GLY A 62 -10.68 13.06 -10.38
N LYS A 63 -9.65 12.20 -10.27
CA LYS A 63 -9.51 10.99 -11.09
C LYS A 63 -9.41 9.72 -10.24
N VAL A 64 -9.85 8.62 -10.85
CA VAL A 64 -9.49 7.26 -10.43
C VAL A 64 -8.45 6.76 -11.44
N HIS A 65 -7.23 6.55 -10.97
CA HIS A 65 -6.09 6.18 -11.82
C HIS A 65 -6.08 4.68 -12.05
N THR A 66 -6.12 4.26 -13.31
CA THR A 66 -5.88 2.87 -13.71
C THR A 66 -4.43 2.65 -14.16
N TYR A 67 -3.73 3.75 -14.50
CA TYR A 67 -2.38 3.75 -15.08
C TYR A 67 -2.23 2.85 -16.31
N ALA A 68 -3.31 2.71 -17.09
CA ALA A 68 -3.34 1.82 -18.26
C ALA A 68 -2.27 2.15 -19.32
N ASP A 69 -1.76 3.38 -19.33
CA ASP A 69 -0.73 3.87 -20.25
C ASP A 69 0.68 3.35 -19.95
N VAL A 70 0.94 2.90 -18.71
CA VAL A 70 2.24 2.34 -18.32
C VAL A 70 2.22 0.82 -18.17
N ILE A 71 1.06 0.18 -18.28
CA ILE A 71 0.92 -1.27 -18.18
C ILE A 71 1.39 -1.91 -19.50
N PRO A 72 2.38 -2.83 -19.48
CA PRO A 72 2.78 -3.56 -20.67
C PRO A 72 1.65 -4.48 -21.18
N SER A 73 1.70 -4.86 -22.45
CA SER A 73 0.76 -5.86 -22.96
C SER A 73 0.97 -7.21 -22.24
N PRO A 74 -0.08 -8.03 -22.06
CA PRO A 74 0.06 -9.35 -21.43
C PRO A 74 1.14 -10.24 -22.06
N SER A 75 1.36 -10.14 -23.37
CA SER A 75 2.41 -10.90 -24.07
C SER A 75 3.83 -10.42 -23.76
N ALA A 76 3.97 -9.16 -23.32
CA ALA A 76 5.24 -8.54 -22.92
C ALA A 76 5.49 -8.68 -21.40
N ASP A 77 4.57 -9.31 -20.66
CA ASP A 77 4.67 -9.53 -19.22
C ASP A 77 4.41 -10.99 -18.84
N PRO A 78 5.29 -11.91 -19.28
CA PRO A 78 5.19 -13.30 -18.85
C PRO A 78 5.46 -13.42 -17.35
N ASP A 79 4.86 -14.44 -16.74
CA ASP A 79 5.11 -14.80 -15.35
C ASP A 79 6.62 -14.93 -15.09
N HIS A 80 7.05 -14.42 -13.93
CA HIS A 80 8.46 -14.39 -13.56
C HIS A 80 8.62 -14.62 -12.06
N ARG A 81 9.55 -15.50 -11.68
CA ARG A 81 9.80 -15.88 -10.27
C ARG A 81 8.51 -16.26 -9.52
N ASN A 82 7.62 -17.01 -10.17
CA ASN A 82 6.31 -17.40 -9.63
C ASN A 82 5.34 -16.22 -9.39
N MET A 83 5.64 -15.01 -9.85
CA MET A 83 4.67 -13.91 -9.89
C MET A 83 3.95 -13.91 -11.22
N LYS A 84 2.63 -13.72 -11.18
CA LYS A 84 1.82 -13.52 -12.38
C LYS A 84 1.91 -12.08 -12.85
N GLN A 85 2.29 -11.88 -14.11
CA GLN A 85 2.37 -10.57 -14.76
C GLN A 85 2.99 -9.45 -13.87
N PRO A 86 4.23 -9.62 -13.39
CA PRO A 86 4.81 -8.73 -12.39
C PRO A 86 5.14 -7.33 -12.90
N ARG A 87 5.39 -7.14 -14.20
CA ARG A 87 5.71 -5.80 -14.72
C ARG A 87 4.49 -4.89 -14.72
N ALA A 88 3.30 -5.42 -14.94
CA ALA A 88 2.04 -4.68 -14.82
C ALA A 88 1.84 -4.16 -13.40
N VAL A 89 1.96 -5.03 -12.39
CA VAL A 89 1.84 -4.62 -10.97
C VAL A 89 2.96 -3.65 -10.60
N SER A 90 4.19 -3.89 -11.04
CA SER A 90 5.31 -2.99 -10.78
C SER A 90 5.11 -1.59 -11.37
N ALA A 91 4.70 -1.50 -12.64
CA ALA A 91 4.48 -0.21 -13.31
C ALA A 91 3.40 0.62 -12.60
N VAL A 92 2.28 -0.01 -12.24
CA VAL A 92 1.18 0.63 -11.51
C VAL A 92 1.63 1.09 -10.12
N THR A 93 2.28 0.22 -9.36
CA THR A 93 2.72 0.53 -7.98
C THR A 93 3.82 1.58 -7.96
N ARG A 94 4.70 1.64 -8.97
CA ARG A 94 5.70 2.70 -9.14
C ARG A 94 5.04 4.05 -9.43
N ALA A 95 4.10 4.10 -10.37
CA ALA A 95 3.36 5.33 -10.67
C ALA A 95 2.55 5.83 -9.45
N LEU A 96 1.94 4.90 -8.71
CA LEU A 96 1.26 5.19 -7.46
C LEU A 96 2.22 5.72 -6.38
N CYS A 97 3.40 5.11 -6.24
CA CYS A 97 4.45 5.57 -5.32
C CYS A 97 4.77 7.04 -5.56
N ASP A 98 4.97 7.44 -6.82
CA ASP A 98 5.29 8.82 -7.17
C ASP A 98 4.15 9.79 -6.81
N GLN A 99 2.90 9.43 -7.07
CA GLN A 99 1.74 10.25 -6.71
C GLN A 99 1.54 10.39 -5.19
N VAL A 100 1.68 9.28 -4.45
CA VAL A 100 1.56 9.29 -2.98
C VAL A 100 2.72 10.07 -2.37
N TYR A 101 3.94 9.88 -2.86
CA TYR A 101 5.10 10.67 -2.45
C TYR A 101 4.86 12.17 -2.66
N ALA A 102 4.36 12.58 -3.83
CA ALA A 102 4.11 13.98 -4.15
C ALA A 102 3.12 14.65 -3.18
N GLN A 103 2.16 13.90 -2.63
CA GLN A 103 1.28 14.40 -1.57
C GLN A 103 1.96 14.36 -0.20
N ALA A 104 2.55 13.23 0.18
CA ALA A 104 3.13 13.01 1.50
C ALA A 104 4.32 13.94 1.80
N ILE A 105 5.14 14.29 0.79
CA ILE A 105 6.30 15.17 0.94
C ILE A 105 5.91 16.60 1.35
N THR A 106 4.67 17.01 1.09
CA THR A 106 4.19 18.38 1.37
C THR A 106 3.80 18.62 2.83
N GLY A 107 3.63 17.57 3.63
CA GLY A 107 3.11 17.72 4.99
C GLY A 107 1.82 16.99 5.32
N ARG A 108 1.14 16.46 4.30
CA ARG A 108 -0.23 15.95 4.37
C ARG A 108 -0.30 14.50 4.82
N CYS A 109 -1.46 14.12 5.37
CA CYS A 109 -1.86 12.72 5.38
C CYS A 109 -2.28 12.32 3.95
N VAL A 110 -2.00 11.08 3.54
CA VAL A 110 -2.41 10.57 2.23
C VAL A 110 -3.35 9.38 2.41
N LEU A 111 -4.55 9.51 1.87
CA LEU A 111 -5.55 8.46 1.77
C LEU A 111 -5.49 7.86 0.36
N THR A 112 -5.02 6.62 0.25
CA THR A 112 -5.08 5.87 -1.01
C THR A 112 -6.34 5.02 -1.03
N LEU A 113 -7.22 5.26 -2.00
CA LEU A 113 -8.40 4.44 -2.23
C LEU A 113 -8.07 3.38 -3.27
N GLY A 114 -8.12 2.13 -2.86
CA GLY A 114 -7.61 1.03 -3.65
C GLY A 114 -8.62 0.23 -4.44
N GLY A 115 -8.05 -0.50 -5.39
CA GLY A 115 -8.42 -1.89 -5.63
C GLY A 115 -7.57 -2.84 -4.78
N ASP A 116 -7.03 -3.92 -5.36
CA ASP A 116 -6.40 -5.01 -4.57
C ASP A 116 -5.17 -4.56 -3.75
N HIS A 117 -4.76 -5.40 -2.79
CA HIS A 117 -3.74 -5.01 -1.80
C HIS A 117 -2.31 -4.89 -2.36
N SER A 118 -2.06 -5.29 -3.61
CA SER A 118 -0.73 -5.07 -4.22
C SER A 118 -0.37 -3.59 -4.33
N ILE A 119 -1.37 -2.70 -4.41
CA ILE A 119 -1.16 -1.25 -4.44
C ILE A 119 -0.44 -0.72 -3.20
N ALA A 120 -0.45 -1.48 -2.09
CA ALA A 120 0.28 -1.12 -0.88
C ALA A 120 1.78 -0.97 -1.13
N ILE A 121 2.35 -1.70 -2.11
CA ILE A 121 3.75 -1.49 -2.53
C ILE A 121 3.97 -0.02 -2.89
N GLY A 122 3.07 0.58 -3.67
CA GLY A 122 3.16 1.98 -4.06
C GLY A 122 2.86 2.94 -2.91
N SER A 123 1.72 2.75 -2.22
CA SER A 123 1.27 3.70 -1.20
C SER A 123 2.20 3.75 0.03
N VAL A 124 2.69 2.60 0.48
CA VAL A 124 3.62 2.53 1.61
C VAL A 124 5.01 3.02 1.18
N ALA A 125 5.52 2.65 0.00
CA ALA A 125 6.83 3.10 -0.48
C ALA A 125 6.92 4.64 -0.58
N GLY A 126 5.94 5.27 -1.24
CA GLY A 126 5.92 6.72 -1.43
C GLY A 126 5.81 7.47 -0.10
N THR A 127 5.00 6.95 0.83
CA THR A 127 4.87 7.51 2.17
C THR A 127 6.16 7.35 2.99
N ALA A 128 6.77 6.16 2.97
CA ALA A 128 8.00 5.87 3.69
C ALA A 128 9.14 6.80 3.28
N LYS A 129 9.30 6.99 1.96
CA LYS A 129 10.28 7.90 1.38
C LYS A 129 10.05 9.34 1.86
N ALA A 130 8.83 9.85 1.71
CA ALA A 130 8.49 11.20 2.12
C ALA A 130 8.70 11.43 3.64
N ILE A 131 8.36 10.45 4.48
CA ILE A 131 8.55 10.54 5.93
C ILE A 131 10.03 10.55 6.30
N ARG A 132 10.86 9.72 5.66
CA ARG A 132 12.32 9.73 5.88
C ARG A 132 12.93 11.07 5.49
N GLU A 133 12.56 11.61 4.33
CA GLU A 133 13.10 12.90 3.86
C GLU A 133 12.67 14.07 4.74
N ARG A 134 11.40 14.11 5.17
CA ARG A 134 10.88 15.21 6.00
C ARG A 134 11.37 15.17 7.44
N LEU A 135 11.46 13.96 8.01
CA LEU A 135 11.59 13.79 9.46
C LEU A 135 12.90 13.10 9.88
N GLY A 136 13.73 12.63 8.93
CA GLY A 136 14.96 11.88 9.23
C GLY A 136 14.70 10.57 9.98
N ARG A 137 13.50 9.99 9.82
CA ARG A 137 13.02 8.86 10.61
C ARG A 137 12.19 7.92 9.76
N GLU A 138 12.19 6.64 10.12
CA GLU A 138 11.28 5.66 9.51
C GLU A 138 9.91 5.67 10.18
N MET A 139 8.87 5.42 9.39
CA MET A 139 7.52 5.18 9.86
C MET A 139 7.34 3.77 10.44
N ALA A 140 6.22 3.56 11.12
CA ALA A 140 5.72 2.24 11.48
C ALA A 140 4.52 1.89 10.60
N LEU A 141 4.32 0.59 10.36
CA LEU A 141 3.24 0.05 9.56
C LEU A 141 2.32 -0.80 10.44
N ILE A 142 1.04 -0.45 10.46
CA ILE A 142 -0.02 -1.27 11.05
C ILE A 142 -0.79 -1.88 9.89
N TRP A 143 -0.74 -3.21 9.78
CA TRP A 143 -1.40 -3.96 8.72
C TRP A 143 -2.64 -4.64 9.28
N VAL A 144 -3.81 -4.15 8.89
CA VAL A 144 -5.11 -4.67 9.37
C VAL A 144 -5.70 -5.52 8.26
N ASP A 145 -5.58 -6.85 8.37
CA ASP A 145 -5.98 -7.77 7.32
C ASP A 145 -6.25 -9.18 7.90
N ALA A 146 -7.00 -9.99 7.16
CA ALA A 146 -7.11 -11.42 7.40
C ALA A 146 -5.81 -12.18 7.10
N HIS A 147 -5.05 -11.69 6.12
CA HIS A 147 -3.83 -12.30 5.59
C HIS A 147 -2.59 -11.51 5.99
N ALA A 148 -1.41 -12.13 5.92
CA ALA A 148 -0.17 -11.44 6.25
C ALA A 148 0.43 -10.68 5.05
N ASP A 149 0.07 -11.07 3.83
CA ASP A 149 0.52 -10.43 2.58
C ASP A 149 2.05 -10.30 2.50
N ILE A 150 2.75 -11.28 3.08
CA ILE A 150 4.21 -11.28 3.29
C ILE A 150 4.89 -12.46 2.58
N ASN A 151 4.19 -13.17 1.71
CA ASN A 151 4.82 -14.19 0.89
C ASN A 151 5.92 -13.57 0.01
N THR A 152 7.07 -14.22 -0.07
CA THR A 152 8.02 -13.93 -1.15
C THR A 152 7.53 -14.60 -2.45
N PRO A 153 7.99 -14.13 -3.62
CA PRO A 153 7.67 -14.76 -4.90
C PRO A 153 7.87 -16.29 -4.88
N GLU A 154 8.98 -16.75 -4.32
CA GLU A 154 9.38 -18.16 -4.27
C GLU A 154 8.52 -19.02 -3.34
N MET A 155 7.82 -18.43 -2.37
CA MET A 155 7.07 -19.15 -1.35
C MET A 155 5.56 -19.08 -1.52
N SER A 156 5.06 -18.26 -2.44
CA SER A 156 3.63 -18.14 -2.70
C SER A 156 3.06 -19.38 -3.40
N ASP A 157 1.95 -19.90 -2.91
CA ASP A 157 1.24 -21.01 -3.57
C ASP A 157 0.43 -20.55 -4.80
N SER A 158 0.07 -19.27 -4.86
CA SER A 158 -0.83 -18.73 -5.91
C SER A 158 -0.12 -17.94 -6.99
N GLY A 159 1.03 -17.34 -6.68
CA GLY A 159 1.72 -16.39 -7.53
C GLY A 159 1.02 -15.02 -7.71
N ASN A 160 -0.06 -14.78 -6.97
CA ASN A 160 -0.77 -13.51 -6.98
C ASN A 160 -0.03 -12.48 -6.11
N ILE A 161 0.37 -11.35 -6.70
CA ILE A 161 1.22 -10.35 -6.04
C ILE A 161 0.50 -9.62 -4.90
N HIS A 162 -0.84 -9.63 -4.85
CA HIS A 162 -1.59 -9.03 -3.73
C HIS A 162 -1.27 -9.66 -2.36
N GLY A 163 -0.74 -10.88 -2.33
CA GLY A 163 -0.27 -11.56 -1.11
C GLY A 163 1.23 -11.41 -0.84
N MET A 164 1.92 -10.55 -1.59
CA MET A 164 3.36 -10.28 -1.47
C MET A 164 3.77 -8.83 -1.09
N PRO A 165 2.89 -7.82 -0.96
CA PRO A 165 3.33 -6.42 -0.84
C PRO A 165 4.26 -6.19 0.35
N VAL A 166 4.00 -6.82 1.50
CA VAL A 166 4.82 -6.63 2.70
C VAL A 166 6.21 -7.22 2.51
N ALA A 167 6.37 -8.30 1.73
CA ALA A 167 7.67 -8.89 1.46
C ALA A 167 8.59 -7.90 0.72
N PHE A 168 8.07 -7.20 -0.30
CA PHE A 168 8.82 -6.16 -1.02
C PHE A 168 9.08 -4.93 -0.13
N LEU A 169 8.06 -4.49 0.61
CA LEU A 169 8.15 -3.32 1.48
C LEU A 169 9.10 -3.50 2.65
N THR A 170 9.42 -4.74 3.04
CA THR A 170 10.36 -5.04 4.13
C THR A 170 11.72 -5.51 3.62
N GLY A 171 11.86 -5.71 2.31
CA GLY A 171 13.08 -6.23 1.68
C GLY A 171 13.31 -7.73 1.86
N LEU A 172 12.29 -8.48 2.30
CA LEU A 172 12.29 -9.95 2.30
C LEU A 172 12.25 -10.49 0.87
N ALA A 173 11.47 -9.85 0.01
CA ALA A 173 11.54 -10.01 -1.43
C ALA A 173 12.35 -8.85 -2.02
N LYS A 174 13.26 -9.17 -2.94
CA LYS A 174 14.07 -8.20 -3.69
C LYS A 174 14.08 -8.58 -5.15
N ASP A 175 14.20 -7.58 -5.99
CA ASP A 175 14.44 -7.73 -7.41
C ASP A 175 15.52 -6.71 -7.83
N ASP A 176 16.31 -7.02 -8.83
CA ASP A 176 17.34 -6.13 -9.37
C ASP A 176 16.87 -5.46 -10.68
N ASP A 177 15.79 -5.95 -11.30
CA ASP A 177 15.19 -5.40 -12.52
C ASP A 177 14.27 -4.22 -12.18
N GLU A 178 14.63 -3.02 -12.67
CA GLU A 178 13.87 -1.78 -12.53
C GLU A 178 12.48 -1.81 -13.20
N SER A 179 12.28 -2.69 -14.19
CA SER A 179 10.97 -2.91 -14.82
C SER A 179 10.05 -3.81 -13.97
N MET A 180 10.63 -4.55 -13.02
CA MET A 180 9.93 -5.25 -11.95
C MET A 180 10.14 -4.48 -10.65
N PHE A 181 10.30 -5.12 -9.50
CA PHE A 181 10.31 -4.43 -8.20
C PHE A 181 11.67 -3.85 -7.80
N GLY A 182 12.65 -3.79 -8.72
CA GLY A 182 13.98 -3.23 -8.45
C GLY A 182 13.96 -1.74 -8.10
N TRP A 183 12.91 -1.01 -8.47
CA TRP A 183 12.74 0.39 -8.11
C TRP A 183 12.46 0.62 -6.61
N VAL A 184 12.07 -0.42 -5.84
CA VAL A 184 11.79 -0.30 -4.40
C VAL A 184 13.11 -0.22 -3.61
N LYS A 185 13.55 1.00 -3.33
CA LYS A 185 14.83 1.28 -2.65
C LYS A 185 14.72 1.28 -1.12
N ASP A 186 15.85 1.29 -0.42
CA ASP A 186 15.89 1.15 1.04
C ASP A 186 15.22 2.31 1.80
N ASP A 187 15.22 3.52 1.23
CA ASP A 187 14.51 4.68 1.77
C ASP A 187 12.98 4.56 1.63
N MET A 188 12.50 3.63 0.80
CA MET A 188 11.07 3.32 0.60
C MET A 188 10.58 2.15 1.47
N LYS A 189 11.49 1.40 2.11
CA LYS A 189 11.14 0.18 2.87
C LYS A 189 10.71 0.48 4.30
N VAL A 190 10.04 -0.45 4.96
CA VAL A 190 9.69 -0.41 6.38
C VAL A 190 10.39 -1.53 7.14
N SER A 191 10.82 -1.24 8.36
CA SER A 191 11.46 -2.23 9.22
C SER A 191 10.42 -3.24 9.73
N LEU A 192 10.75 -4.54 9.68
CA LEU A 192 9.95 -5.60 10.31
C LEU A 192 9.74 -5.36 11.82
N LYS A 193 10.67 -4.68 12.49
CA LYS A 193 10.54 -4.30 13.91
C LYS A 193 9.48 -3.21 14.16
N LYS A 194 9.05 -2.53 13.10
CA LYS A 194 8.02 -1.48 13.10
C LYS A 194 6.77 -1.90 12.33
N LEU A 195 6.62 -3.19 12.09
CA LEU A 195 5.43 -3.79 11.50
C LEU A 195 4.60 -4.49 12.59
N VAL A 196 3.30 -4.23 12.61
CA VAL A 196 2.34 -4.93 13.47
C VAL A 196 1.14 -5.36 12.66
N TYR A 197 0.71 -6.61 12.80
CA TYR A 197 -0.52 -7.12 12.21
C TYR A 197 -1.69 -7.13 13.19
N ILE A 198 -2.89 -6.86 12.69
CA ILE A 198 -4.15 -6.95 13.43
C ILE A 198 -5.19 -7.68 12.56
N GLY A 199 -5.80 -8.74 13.10
CA GLY A 199 -6.93 -9.42 12.46
C GLY A 199 -6.58 -10.70 11.70
N LEU A 200 -5.33 -11.18 11.81
CA LEU A 200 -4.87 -12.37 11.09
C LEU A 200 -5.74 -13.59 11.42
N ARG A 201 -6.16 -14.31 10.39
CA ARG A 201 -6.96 -15.54 10.51
C ARG A 201 -6.80 -16.50 9.34
N ASP A 202 -6.28 -16.04 8.22
CA ASP A 202 -5.96 -16.87 7.06
C ASP A 202 -4.52 -16.58 6.64
N VAL A 203 -3.59 -17.41 7.12
CA VAL A 203 -2.15 -17.16 7.00
C VAL A 203 -1.48 -18.44 6.52
N ASP A 204 -0.73 -18.33 5.43
CA ASP A 204 -0.05 -19.45 4.79
C ASP A 204 1.03 -20.03 5.71
N ARG A 205 1.44 -21.26 5.42
CA ARG A 205 2.53 -21.91 6.18
C ARG A 205 3.83 -21.11 6.06
N ALA A 206 4.16 -20.63 4.86
CA ALA A 206 5.37 -19.83 4.62
C ALA A 206 5.32 -18.49 5.36
N GLU A 207 4.19 -17.80 5.34
CA GLU A 207 3.99 -16.56 6.08
C GLU A 207 4.17 -16.77 7.60
N LYS A 208 3.61 -17.84 8.16
CA LYS A 208 3.82 -18.19 9.59
C LYS A 208 5.29 -18.36 9.95
N VAL A 209 6.08 -18.95 9.05
CA VAL A 209 7.52 -19.11 9.23
C VAL A 209 8.20 -17.73 9.23
N LEU A 210 7.94 -16.91 8.22
CA LEU A 210 8.49 -15.55 8.11
C LEU A 210 8.19 -14.68 9.33
N LEU A 211 6.94 -14.68 9.79
CA LEU A 211 6.52 -13.89 10.96
C LEU A 211 7.28 -14.31 12.23
N ARG A 212 7.46 -15.63 12.42
CA ARG A 212 8.19 -16.18 13.59
C ARG A 212 9.68 -15.90 13.51
N GLU A 213 10.31 -16.17 12.38
CA GLU A 213 11.75 -15.99 12.18
C GLU A 213 12.19 -14.53 12.38
N HIS A 214 11.35 -13.59 11.95
CA HIS A 214 11.64 -12.16 12.06
C HIS A 214 11.07 -11.51 13.32
N GLY A 215 10.39 -12.28 14.18
CA GLY A 215 9.80 -11.78 15.43
C GLY A 215 8.77 -10.68 15.20
N VAL A 216 7.99 -10.75 14.12
CA VAL A 216 6.98 -9.74 13.78
C VAL A 216 5.81 -9.85 14.74
N LYS A 217 5.36 -8.71 15.28
CA LYS A 217 4.23 -8.69 16.19
C LYS A 217 2.93 -8.84 15.41
N ALA A 218 2.14 -9.85 15.75
CA ALA A 218 0.86 -10.12 15.09
C ALA A 218 -0.20 -10.45 16.13
N PHE A 219 -1.38 -9.85 15.96
CA PHE A 219 -2.58 -10.13 16.72
C PHE A 219 -3.60 -10.79 15.80
N SER A 220 -3.84 -12.08 16.00
CA SER A 220 -4.85 -12.84 15.29
C SER A 220 -6.27 -12.48 15.78
N MET A 221 -7.31 -12.95 15.09
CA MET A 221 -8.68 -12.80 15.62
C MET A 221 -8.85 -13.42 17.01
N HIS A 222 -8.15 -14.51 17.32
CA HIS A 222 -8.15 -15.11 18.66
C HIS A 222 -7.53 -14.20 19.73
N ASP A 223 -6.57 -13.35 19.35
CA ASP A 223 -5.99 -12.38 20.27
C ASP A 223 -6.90 -11.16 20.46
N ILE A 224 -7.74 -10.84 19.47
CA ILE A 224 -8.73 -9.77 19.54
C ILE A 224 -9.94 -10.19 20.40
N ASP A 225 -10.33 -11.46 20.34
CA ASP A 225 -11.46 -11.99 21.12
C ASP A 225 -11.17 -12.11 22.63
N LYS A 226 -9.90 -12.06 23.04
CA LYS A 226 -9.44 -12.16 24.43
C LYS A 226 -9.40 -10.82 25.15
#